data_AF-A0A7S2NEA9-F1
#
_entry.id   AF-A0A7S2NEA9-F1
#
_cell.length_a   1.000
_cell.length_b   1.000
_cell.length_c   1.000
_cell.angle_alpha   90.00
_cell.angle_beta   90.00
_cell.angle_gamma   90.00
#
_symmetry.space_group_name_H-M   'P 1'
#
loop_
_entity.id
_entity.type
_entity.pdbx_description
1 polymer ?
#
loop_
_entity_poly.entity_id
_entity_poly.type
_entity_poly.pdbx_seq_one_letter_code
_entity_poly.pdbx_strand_id
1 'polypeptide(L)'
;MSGEILDVSDALECFFDFIRPVCSSMTVDPDVFRRTCAYTYDVSKTLLRHKQTLRLIFDELDKMSHTTGALITLPVWRAFLRGLNFVGDDVSERDAKLCFVWSIMCVIDGQTADGFLKETCLPFEGFLEALCRLATLKAFPTDEEIEAAGDSDAGLYMSRLKNEQEDQYETMLTERAGRWGDIPGNQPMHRCIHHMLMMIIRRVEDSEVNGHNTTSDLKISPKEFRQWVERSMKGQKQ
;
A
#
# COMPACT_ATOMS: atom_id res chain seq x y z
N MET A 1 -6.51 -3.98 38.27
CA MET A 1 -6.45 -2.86 39.21
C MET A 1 -7.83 -2.22 39.24
N SER A 2 -8.61 -2.51 40.28
CA SER A 2 -9.92 -1.88 40.52
C SER A 2 -9.78 -1.01 41.77
N GLY A 3 -9.35 0.22 41.57
CA GLY A 3 -9.39 1.27 42.59
C GLY A 3 -10.17 2.45 42.01
N GLU A 4 -11.12 2.99 42.76
CA GLU A 4 -11.81 4.22 42.39
C GLU A 4 -10.80 5.37 42.36
N ILE A 5 -10.58 5.95 41.18
CA ILE A 5 -9.78 7.16 41.03
C ILE A 5 -10.73 8.34 41.20
N LEU A 6 -10.58 9.10 42.28
CA LEU A 6 -11.49 10.18 42.67
C LEU A 6 -11.27 11.47 41.85
N ASP A 7 -10.09 11.64 41.26
CA ASP A 7 -9.72 12.79 40.45
C ASP A 7 -9.68 12.43 38.95
N VAL A 8 -10.30 13.26 38.13
CA VAL A 8 -10.35 13.06 36.67
C VAL A 8 -8.96 13.17 36.03
N SER A 9 -8.09 14.02 36.56
CA SER A 9 -6.71 14.21 36.07
C SER A 9 -5.89 12.94 36.31
N ASP A 10 -5.96 12.38 37.52
CA ASP A 10 -5.28 11.12 37.86
C ASP A 10 -5.83 9.95 37.02
N ALA A 11 -7.13 9.96 36.73
CA ALA A 11 -7.76 8.96 35.88
C ALA A 11 -7.30 9.07 34.42
N LEU A 12 -7.12 10.30 33.93
CA LEU A 12 -6.57 10.57 32.59
C LEU A 12 -5.09 10.18 32.51
N GLU A 13 -4.28 10.49 33.52
CA GLU A 13 -2.87 10.07 33.57
C GLU A 13 -2.75 8.54 33.57
N CYS A 14 -3.52 7.84 34.41
CA CYS A 14 -3.57 6.37 34.42
C CYS A 14 -4.02 5.81 33.07
N PHE A 15 -5.00 6.44 32.42
CA PHE A 15 -5.45 6.05 31.09
C PHE A 15 -4.35 6.27 30.05
N PHE A 16 -3.67 7.41 30.05
CA PHE A 16 -2.57 7.71 29.14
C PHE A 16 -1.41 6.75 29.32
N ASP A 17 -1.02 6.43 30.56
CA ASP A 17 0.03 5.46 30.84
C ASP A 17 -0.37 4.04 30.42
N PHE A 18 -1.66 3.69 30.52
CA PHE A 18 -2.19 2.43 30.02
C PHE A 18 -2.15 2.34 28.49
N ILE A 19 -2.54 3.40 27.78
CA ILE A 19 -2.59 3.38 26.30
C ILE A 19 -1.23 3.66 25.65
N ARG A 20 -0.30 4.35 26.32
CA ARG A 20 0.99 4.77 25.74
C ARG A 20 1.82 3.62 25.16
N PRO A 21 1.96 2.44 25.81
CA PRO A 21 2.64 1.30 25.21
C PRO A 21 1.95 0.76 23.94
N VAL A 22 0.63 0.91 23.84
CA VAL A 22 -0.16 0.48 22.68
C VAL A 22 -0.09 1.53 21.55
N CYS A 23 0.00 2.81 21.92
CA CYS A 23 0.05 3.93 21.00
C CYS A 23 1.47 4.30 20.55
N SER A 24 2.53 3.77 21.16
CA SER A 24 3.92 4.18 20.86
C SER A 24 4.32 3.93 19.40
N SER A 25 3.81 2.87 18.78
CA SER A 25 3.97 2.60 17.34
C SER A 25 3.09 3.50 16.46
N MET A 26 2.05 4.11 17.02
CA MET A 26 1.16 5.05 16.35
C MET A 26 1.60 6.51 16.48
N THR A 27 2.57 6.82 17.36
CA THR A 27 3.09 8.17 17.58
C THR A 27 4.40 8.44 16.82
N VAL A 28 4.79 7.56 15.90
CA VAL A 28 5.97 7.79 15.06
C VAL A 28 5.70 8.98 14.15
N ASP A 29 6.56 10.01 14.24
CA ASP A 29 6.49 11.19 13.39
C ASP A 29 6.41 10.78 11.89
N PRO A 30 5.36 11.17 11.15
CA PRO A 30 5.25 10.87 9.72
C PRO A 30 6.48 11.29 8.92
N ASP A 31 7.15 12.37 9.32
CA ASP A 31 8.31 12.88 8.61
C ASP A 31 9.55 12.00 8.79
N VAL A 32 9.63 11.20 9.86
CA VAL A 32 10.69 10.19 10.00
C VAL A 32 10.54 9.18 8.88
N PHE A 33 9.35 8.60 8.69
CA PHE A 33 9.09 7.65 7.60
C PHE A 33 9.37 8.27 6.22
N ARG A 34 8.97 9.52 5.99
CA ARG A 34 9.22 10.23 4.74
C ARG A 34 10.71 10.34 4.43
N ARG A 35 11.52 10.71 5.43
CA ARG A 35 12.97 10.90 5.28
C ARG A 35 13.73 9.57 5.17
N THR A 36 13.33 8.56 5.92
CA THR A 36 14.09 7.29 6.02
C THR A 36 13.65 6.25 5.00
N CYS A 37 12.39 6.29 4.57
CA CYS A 37 11.82 5.27 3.69
C CYS A 37 11.33 5.87 2.36
N ALA A 38 10.31 6.74 2.38
CA ALA A 38 9.55 7.09 1.18
C ALA A 38 10.28 8.02 0.19
N TYR A 39 11.02 9.02 0.67
CA TYR A 39 11.68 10.02 -0.19
C TYR A 39 13.20 9.87 -0.21
N THR A 40 13.67 8.63 -0.11
CA THR A 40 15.09 8.32 -0.36
C THR A 40 15.40 8.35 -1.85
N TYR A 41 16.67 8.53 -2.20
CA TYR A 41 17.12 8.58 -3.59
C TYR A 41 16.75 7.30 -4.37
N ASP A 42 17.00 6.13 -3.77
CA ASP A 42 16.75 4.84 -4.44
C ASP A 42 15.26 4.57 -4.64
N VAL A 43 14.43 4.89 -3.64
CA VAL A 43 12.97 4.78 -3.78
C VAL A 43 12.47 5.73 -4.86
N SER A 44 12.91 6.98 -4.85
CA SER A 44 12.54 7.99 -5.86
C SER A 44 12.94 7.52 -7.27
N LYS A 45 14.13 6.96 -7.43
CA LYS A 45 14.61 6.40 -8.70
C LYS A 45 13.72 5.25 -9.19
N THR A 46 13.34 4.33 -8.29
CA THR A 46 12.42 3.23 -8.61
C THR A 46 11.03 3.72 -9.00
N LEU A 47 10.46 4.66 -8.25
CA LEU A 47 9.15 5.26 -8.56
C LEU A 47 9.18 6.02 -9.89
N LEU A 48 10.26 6.75 -10.18
CA LEU A 48 10.43 7.47 -11.44
C LEU A 48 10.49 6.53 -12.64
N ARG A 49 11.13 5.37 -12.52
CA ARG A 49 11.15 4.34 -13.58
C ARG A 49 9.73 3.89 -13.95
N HIS A 50 8.83 3.86 -12.97
CA HIS A 50 7.43 3.42 -13.12
C HIS A 50 6.42 4.58 -13.19
N LYS A 51 6.89 5.83 -13.34
CA LYS A 51 6.06 7.04 -13.24
C LYS A 51 4.84 7.02 -14.17
N GLN A 52 5.01 6.54 -15.41
CA GLN A 52 3.92 6.49 -16.39
C GLN A 52 2.79 5.56 -15.93
N THR A 53 3.13 4.34 -15.51
CA THR A 53 2.19 3.36 -14.97
C THR A 53 1.51 3.87 -13.70
N LEU A 54 2.28 4.45 -12.77
CA LEU A 54 1.75 5.02 -11.54
C LEU A 54 0.76 6.16 -11.78
N ARG A 55 1.07 7.06 -12.72
CA ARG A 55 0.17 8.16 -13.10
C ARG A 55 -1.11 7.64 -13.75
N LEU A 56 -1.00 6.66 -14.63
CA LEU A 56 -2.16 6.04 -15.26
C LEU A 56 -3.10 5.42 -14.21
N ILE A 57 -2.56 4.64 -13.28
CA ILE A 57 -3.33 4.04 -12.18
C ILE A 57 -4.02 5.14 -11.39
N PHE A 58 -3.26 6.18 -10.99
CA PHE A 58 -3.80 7.29 -10.21
C PHE A 58 -4.94 8.02 -10.92
N ASP A 59 -4.74 8.38 -12.18
CA ASP A 59 -5.72 9.14 -12.96
C ASP A 59 -7.03 8.36 -13.16
N GLU A 60 -6.96 7.04 -13.28
CA GLU A 60 -8.15 6.19 -13.39
C GLU A 60 -8.85 6.01 -12.02
N LEU A 61 -8.11 5.90 -10.91
CA LEU A 61 -8.69 5.88 -9.57
C LEU A 61 -9.31 7.24 -9.16
N ASP A 62 -8.72 8.35 -9.58
CA ASP A 62 -9.30 9.69 -9.39
C ASP A 62 -10.67 9.81 -10.07
N LYS A 63 -10.78 9.37 -11.34
CA LYS A 63 -12.07 9.35 -12.07
C LYS A 63 -13.16 8.57 -11.33
N MET A 64 -12.80 7.49 -10.65
CA MET A 64 -13.72 6.69 -9.83
C MET A 64 -14.06 7.36 -8.50
N SER A 65 -13.20 8.25 -8.01
CA SER A 65 -13.44 8.97 -6.76
C SER A 65 -14.44 10.10 -6.92
N HIS A 66 -14.80 10.45 -8.16
CA HIS A 66 -15.76 11.50 -8.49
C HIS A 66 -15.43 12.85 -7.80
N THR A 67 -14.14 13.10 -7.59
CA THR A 67 -13.65 14.36 -7.02
C THR A 67 -13.32 15.35 -8.14
N THR A 68 -13.27 16.64 -7.82
CA THR A 68 -12.94 17.70 -8.78
C THR A 68 -11.45 18.06 -8.78
N GLY A 69 -10.57 17.23 -8.20
CA GLY A 69 -9.25 17.69 -7.73
C GLY A 69 -8.03 16.83 -8.02
N ALA A 70 -8.12 15.78 -8.86
CA ALA A 70 -7.04 14.79 -8.99
C ALA A 70 -6.71 14.16 -7.62
N LEU A 71 -7.70 13.51 -7.01
CA LEU A 71 -7.67 12.99 -5.65
C LEU A 71 -8.31 11.60 -5.56
N ILE A 72 -7.71 10.73 -4.75
CA ILE A 72 -8.24 9.40 -4.45
C ILE A 72 -8.94 9.40 -3.09
N THR A 73 -10.18 8.94 -3.05
CA THR A 73 -10.96 8.78 -1.80
C THR A 73 -10.65 7.44 -1.13
N LEU A 74 -10.88 7.35 0.18
CA LEU A 74 -10.64 6.11 0.95
C LEU A 74 -11.44 4.90 0.42
N PRO A 75 -12.73 5.01 0.04
CA PRO A 75 -13.46 3.87 -0.52
C PRO A 75 -12.83 3.34 -1.82
N VAL A 76 -12.37 4.22 -2.71
CA VAL A 76 -11.71 3.83 -3.96
C VAL A 76 -10.35 3.19 -3.70
N TRP A 77 -9.54 3.76 -2.81
CA TRP A 77 -8.27 3.16 -2.38
C TRP A 77 -8.46 1.73 -1.84
N ARG A 78 -9.45 1.51 -0.97
CA ARG A 78 -9.73 0.18 -0.42
C ARG A 78 -10.22 -0.79 -1.48
N ALA A 79 -11.11 -0.36 -2.37
CA ALA A 79 -11.57 -1.18 -3.49
C ALA A 79 -10.39 -1.56 -4.41
N PHE A 80 -9.45 -0.66 -4.63
CA PHE A 80 -8.25 -0.91 -5.43
C PHE A 80 -7.38 -2.00 -4.80
N LEU A 81 -7.04 -1.87 -3.52
CA LEU A 81 -6.23 -2.88 -2.82
C LEU A 81 -6.92 -4.26 -2.73
N ARG A 82 -8.25 -4.29 -2.58
CA ARG A 82 -9.02 -5.53 -2.63
C ARG A 82 -9.02 -6.16 -4.01
N GLY A 83 -9.21 -5.37 -5.07
CA GLY A 83 -9.14 -5.87 -6.45
C GLY A 83 -7.77 -6.46 -6.77
N LEU A 84 -6.71 -5.90 -6.18
CA LEU A 84 -5.35 -6.42 -6.27
C LEU A 84 -5.10 -7.68 -5.44
N ASN A 85 -6.02 -8.06 -4.55
CA ASN A 85 -5.80 -9.06 -3.49
C ASN A 85 -4.59 -8.74 -2.60
N PHE A 86 -4.36 -7.46 -2.34
CA PHE A 86 -3.27 -7.03 -1.45
C PHE A 86 -3.68 -7.04 0.02
N VAL A 87 -4.98 -7.04 0.31
CA VAL A 87 -5.53 -7.22 1.66
C VAL A 87 -5.76 -8.72 1.89
N GLY A 88 -5.17 -9.27 2.95
CA GLY A 88 -5.14 -10.69 3.27
C GLY A 88 -4.45 -10.95 4.61
N ASP A 89 -3.73 -12.07 4.72
CA ASP A 89 -3.07 -12.49 5.98
C ASP A 89 -1.88 -11.61 6.36
N ASP A 90 -1.19 -11.03 5.38
CA ASP A 90 -0.02 -10.16 5.58
C ASP A 90 -0.38 -8.68 5.77
N VAL A 91 -1.48 -8.22 5.15
CA VAL A 91 -1.96 -6.83 5.24
C VAL A 91 -3.45 -6.82 5.55
N SER A 92 -3.82 -6.25 6.69
CA SER A 92 -5.22 -6.16 7.07
C SER A 92 -5.95 -4.96 6.45
N GLU A 93 -7.28 -4.97 6.53
CA GLU A 93 -8.12 -3.80 6.21
C GLU A 93 -7.78 -2.56 7.05
N ARG A 94 -7.29 -2.76 8.27
CA ARG A 94 -6.85 -1.67 9.14
C ARG A 94 -5.57 -1.06 8.60
N ASP A 95 -4.61 -1.87 8.17
CA ASP A 95 -3.34 -1.45 7.61
C ASP A 95 -3.52 -0.66 6.31
N ALA A 96 -4.40 -1.15 5.43
CA ALA A 96 -4.82 -0.43 4.22
C ALA A 96 -5.35 0.98 4.52
N LYS A 97 -6.18 1.13 5.57
CA LYS A 97 -6.71 2.43 6.01
C LYS A 97 -5.61 3.31 6.61
N LEU A 98 -4.72 2.75 7.42
CA LEU A 98 -3.62 3.48 8.01
C LEU A 98 -2.68 4.02 6.94
N CYS A 99 -2.34 3.21 5.91
CA CYS A 99 -1.54 3.66 4.76
C CYS A 99 -2.16 4.89 4.09
N PHE A 100 -3.49 4.92 3.96
CA PHE A 100 -4.21 6.07 3.41
C PHE A 100 -4.13 7.28 4.34
N VAL A 101 -4.59 7.16 5.58
CA VAL A 101 -4.70 8.30 6.52
C VAL A 101 -3.34 8.95 6.76
N TRP A 102 -2.29 8.16 6.90
CA TRP A 102 -0.94 8.65 7.17
C TRP A 102 -0.22 9.21 5.94
N SER A 103 -0.83 9.12 4.76
CA SER A 103 -0.29 9.67 3.52
C SER A 103 -1.08 10.87 2.99
N ILE A 104 -2.08 11.32 3.75
CA ILE A 104 -2.77 12.58 3.46
C ILE A 104 -1.78 13.73 3.70
N MET A 105 -1.76 14.68 2.78
CA MET A 105 -0.88 15.84 2.84
C MET A 105 -1.49 16.92 3.74
N CYS A 106 -0.66 17.54 4.58
CA CYS A 106 -1.08 18.69 5.38
C CYS A 106 -1.47 19.85 4.44
N VAL A 107 -2.59 20.53 4.74
CA VAL A 107 -3.03 21.72 4.01
C VAL A 107 -2.93 22.95 4.90
N ILE A 108 -2.88 24.13 4.26
CA ILE A 108 -2.77 25.40 4.97
C ILE A 108 -4.08 25.75 5.71
N ASP A 109 -5.23 25.46 5.09
CA ASP A 109 -6.55 25.75 5.65
C ASP A 109 -7.60 24.70 5.26
N GLY A 110 -7.88 23.78 6.18
CA GLY A 110 -8.90 22.75 6.05
C GLY A 110 -10.36 23.23 6.13
N GLN A 111 -10.60 24.50 6.49
CA GLN A 111 -11.96 25.06 6.59
C GLN A 111 -12.54 25.44 5.21
N THR A 112 -11.69 25.55 4.20
CA THR A 112 -12.14 25.75 2.83
C THR A 112 -12.62 24.44 2.22
N ALA A 113 -13.55 24.50 1.26
CA ALA A 113 -14.04 23.30 0.56
C ALA A 113 -12.89 22.51 -0.09
N ASP A 114 -11.94 23.21 -0.73
CA ASP A 114 -10.77 22.61 -1.36
C ASP A 114 -9.77 22.05 -0.35
N GLY A 115 -9.58 22.74 0.78
CA GLY A 115 -8.73 22.29 1.88
C GLY A 115 -9.26 21.03 2.53
N PHE A 116 -10.55 21.01 2.89
CA PHE A 116 -11.23 19.84 3.44
C PHE A 116 -11.11 18.62 2.52
N LEU A 117 -11.27 18.81 1.21
CA LEU A 117 -11.15 17.72 0.24
C LEU A 117 -9.72 17.16 0.21
N LYS A 118 -8.70 18.01 0.27
CA LYS A 118 -7.29 17.61 0.31
C LYS A 118 -6.88 16.98 1.65
N GLU A 119 -7.54 17.33 2.76
CA GLU A 119 -7.35 16.69 4.08
C GLU A 119 -8.08 15.35 4.24
N THR A 120 -8.92 14.97 3.28
CA THR A 120 -9.71 13.73 3.33
C THR A 120 -9.39 12.76 2.20
N CYS A 121 -8.59 13.20 1.22
CA CYS A 121 -8.26 12.44 0.02
C CYS A 121 -6.75 12.46 -0.26
N LEU A 122 -6.28 11.49 -1.05
CA LEU A 122 -4.87 11.42 -1.45
C LEU A 122 -4.62 12.16 -2.77
N PRO A 123 -3.73 13.18 -2.80
CA PRO A 123 -3.13 13.63 -4.04
C PRO A 123 -2.14 12.60 -4.56
N PHE A 124 -1.56 12.82 -5.75
CA PHE A 124 -0.63 11.86 -6.35
C PHE A 124 0.57 11.54 -5.45
N GLU A 125 1.15 12.55 -4.82
CA GLU A 125 2.26 12.39 -3.87
C GLU A 125 1.85 11.56 -2.65
N GLY A 126 0.63 11.77 -2.15
CA GLY A 126 0.04 10.97 -1.08
C GLY A 126 -0.26 9.53 -1.50
N PHE A 127 -0.67 9.30 -2.74
CA PHE A 127 -0.82 7.96 -3.30
C PHE A 127 0.53 7.23 -3.37
N LEU A 128 1.60 7.90 -3.80
CA LEU A 128 2.94 7.32 -3.79
C LEU A 128 3.43 6.99 -2.38
N GLU A 129 3.19 7.88 -1.41
CA GLU A 129 3.54 7.62 -0.01
C GLU A 129 2.72 6.45 0.56
N ALA A 130 1.43 6.35 0.23
CA ALA A 130 0.57 5.23 0.66
C ALA A 130 1.06 3.89 0.10
N LEU A 131 1.52 3.86 -1.15
CA LEU A 131 2.20 2.70 -1.73
C LEU A 131 3.50 2.37 -1.00
N CYS A 132 4.33 3.37 -0.65
CA CYS A 132 5.53 3.13 0.14
C CYS A 132 5.18 2.53 1.51
N ARG A 133 4.17 3.06 2.22
CA ARG A 133 3.73 2.50 3.50
C ARG A 133 3.20 1.07 3.35
N LEU A 134 2.45 0.80 2.29
CA LEU A 134 1.96 -0.54 2.01
C LEU A 134 3.12 -1.53 1.76
N ALA A 135 4.16 -1.07 1.06
CA ALA A 135 5.35 -1.86 0.79
C ALA A 135 6.20 -2.18 2.04
N THR A 136 5.95 -1.52 3.19
CA THR A 136 6.57 -1.92 4.46
C THR A 136 5.81 -2.99 5.21
N LEU A 137 4.54 -3.23 4.85
CA LEU A 137 3.65 -4.16 5.54
C LEU A 137 3.51 -5.46 4.77
N LYS A 138 3.46 -5.37 3.44
CA LYS A 138 3.24 -6.52 2.57
C LYS A 138 4.45 -7.45 2.57
N ALA A 139 4.18 -8.76 2.59
CA ALA A 139 5.19 -9.78 2.42
C ALA A 139 5.63 -9.85 0.95
N PHE A 140 6.93 -9.74 0.71
CA PHE A 140 7.53 -9.81 -0.63
C PHE A 140 8.62 -10.88 -0.70
N PRO A 141 8.79 -11.50 -1.88
CA PRO A 141 9.95 -12.35 -2.13
C PRO A 141 11.21 -11.50 -2.23
N THR A 142 12.35 -12.10 -1.95
CA THR A 142 13.66 -11.51 -2.20
C THR A 142 14.07 -11.72 -3.65
N ASP A 143 15.05 -10.95 -4.12
CA ASP A 143 15.59 -11.12 -5.47
C ASP A 143 16.23 -12.51 -5.65
N GLU A 144 16.90 -12.99 -4.61
CA GLU A 144 17.55 -14.30 -4.59
C GLU A 144 16.54 -15.44 -4.73
N GLU A 145 15.36 -15.33 -4.11
CA GLU A 145 14.29 -16.33 -4.23
C GLU A 145 13.67 -16.34 -5.62
N ILE A 146 13.45 -15.16 -6.20
CA ILE A 146 12.93 -15.03 -7.58
C ILE A 146 13.93 -15.64 -8.57
N GLU A 147 15.22 -15.32 -8.43
CA GLU A 147 16.29 -15.85 -9.28
C GLU A 147 16.44 -17.37 -9.12
N ALA A 148 16.44 -17.88 -7.88
CA ALA A 148 16.55 -19.30 -7.60
C ALA A 148 15.37 -20.11 -8.15
N ALA A 149 14.17 -19.52 -8.18
CA ALA A 149 13.00 -20.11 -8.80
C ALA A 149 13.00 -20.04 -10.34
N GLY A 150 13.89 -19.24 -10.93
CA GLY A 150 13.89 -18.98 -12.38
C GLY A 150 12.72 -18.11 -12.83
N ASP A 151 12.05 -17.41 -11.90
CA ASP A 151 10.94 -16.51 -12.20
C ASP A 151 11.46 -15.14 -12.65
N SER A 152 10.71 -14.46 -13.54
CA SER A 152 11.19 -13.20 -14.12
C SER A 152 10.92 -11.98 -13.23
N ASP A 153 9.91 -12.08 -12.35
CA ASP A 153 9.50 -11.01 -11.45
C ASP A 153 8.70 -11.57 -10.26
N ALA A 154 8.49 -10.70 -9.25
CA ALA A 154 7.75 -11.07 -8.04
C ALA A 154 6.28 -11.43 -8.28
N GLY A 155 5.63 -10.87 -9.32
CA GLY A 155 4.26 -11.23 -9.64
C GLY A 155 4.15 -12.68 -10.10
N LEU A 156 5.02 -13.12 -11.01
CA LEU A 156 5.09 -14.52 -11.44
C LEU A 156 5.45 -15.46 -10.28
N TYR A 157 6.47 -15.09 -9.50
CA TYR A 157 6.88 -15.89 -8.34
C TYR A 157 5.73 -16.09 -7.35
N MET A 158 5.04 -15.01 -6.96
CA MET A 158 3.94 -15.09 -6.00
C MET A 158 2.74 -15.86 -6.55
N SER A 159 2.42 -15.70 -7.85
CA SER A 159 1.37 -16.49 -8.51
C SER A 159 1.71 -17.98 -8.55
N ARG A 160 2.95 -18.34 -8.90
CA ARG A 160 3.43 -19.73 -8.90
C ARG A 160 3.38 -20.33 -7.50
N LEU A 161 3.92 -19.62 -6.51
CA LEU A 161 3.93 -20.06 -5.12
C LEU A 161 2.50 -20.33 -4.62
N LYS A 162 1.56 -19.41 -4.91
CA LYS A 162 0.15 -19.59 -4.54
C LYS A 162 -0.51 -20.80 -5.23
N ASN A 163 -0.24 -21.04 -6.50
CA ASN A 163 -0.92 -22.08 -7.28
C ASN A 163 -0.31 -23.48 -7.11
N GLU A 164 0.99 -23.56 -6.86
CA GLU A 164 1.74 -24.82 -6.84
C GLU A 164 2.20 -25.22 -5.43
N GLN A 165 2.37 -24.26 -4.52
CA GLN A 165 3.03 -24.42 -3.22
C GLN A 165 2.32 -23.58 -2.15
N GLU A 166 1.00 -23.75 -2.02
CA GLU A 166 0.12 -22.94 -1.17
C GLU A 166 0.60 -22.85 0.29
N ASP A 167 1.06 -23.96 0.90
CA ASP A 167 1.60 -23.96 2.26
C ASP A 167 2.81 -23.00 2.44
N GLN A 168 3.70 -22.94 1.42
CA GLN A 168 4.85 -22.03 1.46
C GLN A 168 4.42 -20.58 1.26
N TYR A 169 3.40 -20.34 0.43
CA TYR A 169 2.80 -19.03 0.24
C TYR A 169 2.22 -18.51 1.56
N GLU A 170 1.38 -19.29 2.24
CA GLU A 170 0.77 -18.89 3.52
C GLU A 170 1.81 -18.67 4.63
N THR A 171 2.82 -19.54 4.72
CA THR A 171 3.94 -19.40 5.65
C THR A 171 4.67 -18.08 5.40
N MET A 172 4.98 -17.78 4.15
CA MET A 172 5.66 -16.54 3.77
C MET A 172 4.85 -15.30 4.12
N LEU A 173 3.53 -15.29 3.86
CA LEU A 173 2.66 -14.18 4.23
C LEU A 173 2.69 -13.92 5.74
N THR A 174 2.64 -14.98 6.54
CA THR A 174 2.57 -14.89 8.00
C THR A 174 3.91 -14.48 8.62
N GLU A 175 5.01 -15.10 8.20
CA GLU A 175 6.34 -14.88 8.79
C GLU A 175 6.97 -13.54 8.38
N ARG A 176 6.60 -13.01 7.20
CA ARG A 176 7.19 -11.80 6.62
C ARG A 176 6.25 -10.60 6.62
N ALA A 177 5.06 -10.72 7.21
CA ALA A 177 4.18 -9.58 7.43
C ALA A 177 4.92 -8.49 8.21
N GLY A 178 5.00 -7.30 7.61
CA GLY A 178 5.59 -6.14 8.26
C GLY A 178 4.67 -5.57 9.33
N ARG A 179 5.26 -4.89 10.31
CA ARG A 179 4.50 -4.21 11.37
C ARG A 179 4.42 -2.73 11.09
N TRP A 180 3.30 -2.12 11.49
CA TRP A 180 3.12 -0.69 11.35
C TRP A 180 4.21 0.10 12.10
N GLY A 181 4.91 0.97 11.37
CA GLY A 181 6.00 1.80 11.89
C GLY A 181 7.40 1.21 11.72
N ASP A 182 7.51 -0.08 11.38
CA ASP A 182 8.81 -0.73 11.15
C ASP A 182 9.33 -0.46 9.74
N ILE A 183 10.66 -0.50 9.60
CA ILE A 183 11.37 -0.45 8.32
C ILE A 183 11.50 -1.89 7.80
N PRO A 184 11.36 -2.16 6.48
CA PRO A 184 11.55 -3.51 5.95
C PRO A 184 12.92 -4.07 6.32
N GLY A 185 12.93 -5.21 7.02
CA GLY A 185 14.16 -5.86 7.47
C GLY A 185 14.77 -6.83 6.44
N ASN A 186 13.92 -7.46 5.63
CA ASN A 186 14.34 -8.57 4.77
C ASN A 186 14.97 -8.12 3.45
N GLN A 187 14.69 -6.89 2.99
CA GLN A 187 15.27 -6.33 1.78
C GLN A 187 15.11 -4.80 1.75
N PRO A 188 15.91 -4.07 0.95
CA PRO A 188 15.81 -2.62 0.85
C PRO A 188 14.44 -2.13 0.35
N MET A 189 13.98 -0.98 0.87
CA MET A 189 12.67 -0.38 0.56
C MET A 189 12.38 -0.26 -0.95
N HIS A 190 13.39 0.13 -1.73
CA HIS A 190 13.24 0.32 -3.17
C HIS A 190 13.00 -1.01 -3.93
N ARG A 191 13.44 -2.15 -3.38
CA ARG A 191 13.16 -3.49 -3.91
C ARG A 191 11.74 -3.92 -3.56
N CYS A 192 11.28 -3.73 -2.31
CA CYS A 192 9.87 -3.95 -1.93
C CYS A 192 8.91 -3.21 -2.86
N ILE A 193 9.18 -1.93 -3.13
CA ILE A 193 8.36 -1.13 -4.05
C ILE A 193 8.40 -1.70 -5.46
N HIS A 194 9.57 -2.11 -5.95
CA HIS A 194 9.69 -2.73 -7.26
C HIS A 194 8.85 -4.01 -7.36
N HIS A 195 8.95 -4.92 -6.39
CA HIS A 195 8.17 -6.16 -6.35
C HIS A 195 6.66 -5.88 -6.28
N MET A 196 6.25 -4.94 -5.43
CA MET A 196 4.85 -4.51 -5.35
C MET A 196 4.33 -4.02 -6.70
N LEU A 197 5.11 -3.22 -7.43
CA LEU A 197 4.71 -2.73 -8.74
C LEU A 197 4.63 -3.85 -9.77
N MET A 198 5.55 -4.82 -9.76
CA MET A 198 5.46 -5.99 -10.62
C MET A 198 4.19 -6.80 -10.32
N MET A 199 3.87 -7.02 -9.05
CA MET A 199 2.63 -7.70 -8.64
C MET A 199 1.38 -6.93 -9.10
N ILE A 200 1.35 -5.58 -8.99
CA ILE A 200 0.25 -4.76 -9.50
C ILE A 200 0.10 -4.93 -11.01
N ILE A 201 1.21 -4.83 -11.75
CA ILE A 201 1.20 -4.93 -13.21
C ILE A 201 0.71 -6.30 -13.65
N ARG A 202 1.28 -7.39 -13.11
CA ARG A 202 0.84 -8.75 -13.41
C ARG A 202 -0.63 -8.98 -13.07
N ARG A 203 -1.11 -8.42 -11.96
CA ARG A 203 -2.52 -8.55 -11.57
C ARG A 203 -3.48 -7.86 -12.55
N VAL A 204 -3.03 -6.77 -13.17
CA VAL A 204 -3.78 -6.09 -14.23
C VAL A 204 -3.62 -6.81 -15.58
N GLU A 205 -2.45 -7.37 -15.88
CA GLU A 205 -2.16 -8.12 -17.12
C GLU A 205 -2.83 -9.50 -17.18
N ASP A 206 -2.82 -10.30 -16.10
CA ASP A 206 -3.46 -11.64 -16.01
C ASP A 206 -4.97 -11.60 -16.30
N SER A 207 -5.52 -10.40 -16.40
CA SER A 207 -6.87 -10.13 -16.82
C SER A 207 -7.05 -10.26 -18.35
N GLU A 208 -5.98 -10.32 -19.14
CA GLU A 208 -5.97 -10.75 -20.54
C GLU A 208 -5.23 -12.10 -20.65
N VAL A 209 -5.91 -13.11 -21.18
CA VAL A 209 -5.34 -14.43 -21.47
C VAL A 209 -4.26 -14.25 -22.53
N ASN A 210 -2.98 -14.15 -22.15
CA ASN A 210 -1.81 -14.54 -22.94
C ASN A 210 -0.51 -14.36 -22.14
N GLY A 211 0.04 -15.47 -21.65
CA GLY A 211 1.36 -15.50 -21.04
C GLY A 211 2.44 -15.08 -22.03
N HIS A 212 3.11 -13.96 -21.78
CA HIS A 212 4.38 -13.62 -22.41
C HIS A 212 5.40 -13.26 -21.33
N ASN A 213 6.42 -14.12 -21.21
CA ASN A 213 7.62 -13.89 -20.42
C ASN A 213 8.50 -12.86 -21.13
N THR A 214 8.31 -11.57 -20.83
CA THR A 214 9.27 -10.54 -21.24
C THR A 214 9.50 -9.54 -20.14
N THR A 215 10.78 -9.37 -19.78
CA THR A 215 11.27 -8.79 -18.53
C THR A 215 11.60 -7.29 -18.62
N SER A 216 11.34 -6.63 -19.75
CA SER A 216 11.77 -5.24 -19.95
C SER A 216 10.61 -4.36 -20.38
N ASP A 217 10.20 -3.48 -19.45
CA ASP A 217 9.17 -2.45 -19.59
C ASP A 217 7.73 -2.98 -19.67
N LEU A 218 7.34 -3.82 -18.70
CA LEU A 218 5.93 -4.08 -18.42
C LEU A 218 5.23 -2.74 -18.14
N LYS A 219 4.36 -2.34 -19.06
CA LYS A 219 3.57 -1.11 -18.99
C LYS A 219 2.13 -1.48 -19.19
N ILE A 220 1.30 -1.13 -18.21
CA ILE A 220 -0.14 -1.27 -18.30
C ILE A 220 -0.66 -0.22 -19.29
N SER A 221 -1.48 -0.64 -20.26
CA SER A 221 -2.22 0.30 -21.11
C SER A 221 -3.47 0.84 -20.38
N PRO A 222 -3.95 2.05 -20.73
CA PRO A 222 -5.15 2.60 -20.11
C PRO A 222 -6.40 1.72 -20.34
N LYS A 223 -6.41 0.95 -21.43
CA LYS A 223 -7.52 0.04 -21.76
C LYS A 223 -7.53 -1.16 -20.82
N GLU A 224 -6.39 -1.82 -20.64
CA GLU A 224 -6.25 -2.98 -19.75
C GLU A 224 -6.62 -2.61 -18.32
N PHE A 225 -6.10 -1.47 -17.82
CA PHE A 225 -6.42 -1.03 -16.47
C PHE A 225 -7.92 -0.80 -16.28
N ARG A 226 -8.58 -0.12 -17.23
CA ARG A 226 -10.04 0.09 -17.16
C ARG A 226 -10.82 -1.23 -17.18
N GLN A 227 -10.45 -2.16 -18.07
CA GLN A 227 -11.11 -3.47 -18.11
C GLN A 227 -10.90 -4.27 -16.81
N TRP A 228 -9.72 -4.16 -16.19
CA TRP A 228 -9.47 -4.74 -14.88
C TRP A 228 -10.34 -4.09 -13.80
N VAL A 229 -10.41 -2.76 -13.74
CA VAL A 229 -11.25 -2.02 -12.79
C VAL A 229 -12.72 -2.48 -12.87
N GLU A 230 -13.25 -2.62 -14.08
CA GLU A 230 -14.65 -3.03 -14.27
C GLU A 230 -14.96 -4.42 -13.74
N ARG A 231 -13.99 -5.33 -13.80
CA ARG A 231 -14.15 -6.70 -13.31
C ARG A 231 -13.88 -6.82 -11.82
N SER A 232 -12.77 -6.25 -11.37
CA SER A 232 -12.22 -6.49 -10.03
C SER A 232 -12.74 -5.52 -8.97
N MET A 233 -13.14 -4.30 -9.35
CA MET A 233 -13.62 -3.29 -8.38
C MET A 233 -15.14 -3.09 -8.41
N LYS A 234 -15.81 -3.19 -9.58
CA LYS A 234 -17.28 -2.99 -9.65
C LYS A 234 -18.10 -4.20 -9.19
N GLY A 235 -17.53 -5.41 -9.25
CA GLY A 235 -18.20 -6.66 -8.82
C GLY A 235 -18.29 -6.85 -7.29
N GLN A 236 -17.57 -6.05 -6.51
CA GLN A 236 -17.50 -6.15 -5.05
C GLN A 236 -18.42 -5.11 -4.38
N LYS A 237 -19.74 -5.24 -4.57
CA LYS A 237 -20.71 -4.44 -3.80
C LYS A 237 -20.90 -5.06 -2.40
N GLN A 238 -20.49 -4.27 -1.41
CA GLN A 238 -20.77 -4.28 0.04
C GLN A 238 -20.72 -5.62 0.79
#